data_AF-A0A8H7IF41-F1
#
_entry.id   AF-A0A8H7IF41-F1
#
_cell.length_a   1.000
_cell.length_b   1.000
_cell.length_c   1.000
_cell.angle_alpha   90.00
_cell.angle_beta   90.00
_cell.angle_gamma   90.00
#
_symmetry.space_group_name_H-M   'P 1'
#
loop_
_entity.id
_entity.type
_entity.pdbx_description
1 polymer ?
#
loop_
_entity_poly.entity_id
_entity_poly.type
_entity_poly.pdbx_seq_one_letter_code
_entity_poly.pdbx_strand_id
1 'polypeptide(L)'
;MGIKAIVEAIVEPPQEGDIDGLTVEEDHVWDIEDSVKELASFCGNPGGLQLVGMVWTDLTPDPNDRTKSICKRHAGSYFLSSQETLFAAAVQRKHPLATRASPSGVFGSRLVTAVLSADKDGAIAVEAYMASEQAAAMVEADMVEASVDPGVVRVKEEGPGRYIPEVFYRYRNEYGRDVQKSARPAFPVEYLLINVTHGFPINPSPVFRSNSFAIENRSLLEPQELSTILRDLHQLGATDLRDSTTVLKVMDYLSDFHLLLFLPSTGMLGEREYKNIVKAVTAPDDQRLKLMEGVMNSDGWQTLMAVVQENAPSARTTGPRADSPFEIPPELLDEPMHDVQATRPCPTVLSSTKQGLRIALYVVCR
;
A
#
# COMPACT_ATOMS: atom_id res chain seq x y z
N MET A 1 21.20 20.69 2.99
CA MET A 1 19.77 20.83 3.29
C MET A 1 19.02 19.69 2.60
N GLY A 2 19.12 18.47 3.14
CA GLY A 2 18.44 17.31 2.57
C GLY A 2 16.97 17.27 3.00
N ILE A 3 16.11 16.78 2.11
CA ILE A 3 14.70 16.49 2.40
C ILE A 3 14.55 14.98 2.30
N LYS A 4 13.75 14.38 3.19
CA LYS A 4 13.41 12.95 3.15
C LYS A 4 11.90 12.79 3.25
N ALA A 5 11.37 11.78 2.58
CA ALA A 5 10.00 11.29 2.79
C ALA A 5 10.05 10.12 3.78
N ILE A 6 9.26 10.18 4.85
CA ILE A 6 9.11 9.15 5.89
C ILE A 6 7.79 8.41 5.69
N VAL A 7 7.83 7.22 5.10
CA VAL A 7 6.64 6.40 4.87
C VAL A 7 6.08 5.85 6.18
N GLU A 8 4.78 6.06 6.43
CA GLU A 8 4.05 5.60 7.61
C GLU A 8 2.99 4.54 7.26
N ALA A 9 2.34 4.68 6.10
CA ALA A 9 1.35 3.73 5.61
C ALA A 9 1.38 3.67 4.08
N ILE A 10 0.86 2.56 3.55
CA ILE A 10 0.84 2.23 2.13
C ILE A 10 -0.59 1.83 1.77
N VAL A 11 -1.22 2.51 0.80
CA VAL A 11 -2.61 2.23 0.37
C VAL A 11 -2.62 1.67 -1.06
N GLU A 12 -3.43 0.65 -1.28
CA GLU A 12 -3.61 -0.03 -2.55
C GLU A 12 -4.94 0.41 -3.20
N PRO A 13 -4.94 1.19 -4.29
CA PRO A 13 -6.17 1.52 -4.99
C PRO A 13 -6.69 0.31 -5.79
N PRO A 14 -7.93 0.38 -6.30
CA PRO A 14 -8.48 -0.62 -7.19
C PRO A 14 -7.56 -0.84 -8.39
N GLN A 15 -7.05 -2.06 -8.55
CA GLN A 15 -6.08 -2.41 -9.57
C GLN A 15 -6.27 -3.85 -10.03
N GLU A 16 -5.90 -4.12 -11.28
CA GLU A 16 -5.88 -5.47 -11.85
C GLU A 16 -4.42 -5.89 -12.05
N GLY A 17 -3.96 -6.83 -11.22
CA GLY A 17 -2.60 -7.38 -11.31
C GLY A 17 -2.50 -8.48 -12.36
N ASP A 18 -1.45 -8.42 -13.18
CA ASP A 18 -1.04 -9.48 -14.09
C ASP A 18 0.33 -10.05 -13.68
N ILE A 19 0.84 -11.03 -14.42
CA ILE A 19 2.12 -11.68 -14.17
C ILE A 19 3.29 -10.74 -14.46
N ASP A 20 3.17 -9.93 -15.49
CA ASP A 20 4.21 -9.05 -16.05
C ASP A 20 3.82 -7.57 -16.07
N GLY A 21 2.73 -7.22 -15.38
CA GLY A 21 2.26 -5.85 -15.30
C GLY A 21 1.08 -5.71 -14.37
N LEU A 22 0.48 -4.53 -14.40
CA LEU A 22 -0.78 -4.24 -13.76
C LEU A 22 -1.47 -3.12 -14.52
N THR A 23 -2.79 -3.10 -14.41
CA THR A 23 -3.62 -2.05 -14.97
C THR A 23 -4.34 -1.33 -13.85
N VAL A 24 -4.33 0.00 -13.91
CA VAL A 24 -5.11 0.85 -13.02
C VAL A 24 -5.93 1.78 -13.89
N GLU A 25 -7.24 1.78 -13.69
CA GLU A 25 -8.13 2.66 -14.44
C GLU A 25 -7.99 4.09 -13.92
N GLU A 26 -7.82 5.06 -14.82
CA GLU A 26 -7.47 6.43 -14.44
C GLU A 26 -8.49 7.07 -13.48
N ASP A 27 -9.78 6.78 -13.67
CA ASP A 27 -10.85 7.29 -12.81
C ASP A 27 -10.78 6.68 -11.40
N HIS A 28 -10.48 5.38 -11.28
CA HIS A 28 -10.47 4.65 -10.01
C HIS A 28 -9.18 4.84 -9.20
N VAL A 29 -8.07 5.30 -9.80
CA VAL A 29 -6.84 5.65 -9.06
C VAL A 29 -7.18 6.68 -7.99
N TRP A 30 -7.93 7.72 -8.36
CA TRP A 30 -8.11 8.93 -7.54
C TRP A 30 -9.29 8.86 -6.57
N ASP A 31 -10.19 7.89 -6.73
CA ASP A 31 -11.38 7.77 -5.88
C ASP A 31 -11.04 7.62 -4.39
N ILE A 32 -9.95 6.91 -4.09
CA ILE A 32 -9.51 6.72 -2.70
C ILE A 32 -8.63 7.86 -2.19
N GLU A 33 -8.10 8.69 -3.09
CA GLU A 33 -7.11 9.71 -2.73
C GLU A 33 -7.70 10.76 -1.79
N ASP A 34 -8.93 11.21 -2.05
CA ASP A 34 -9.58 12.23 -1.21
C ASP A 34 -9.85 11.70 0.21
N SER A 35 -10.28 10.45 0.34
CA SER A 35 -10.47 9.79 1.63
C SER A 35 -9.14 9.62 2.38
N VAL A 36 -8.07 9.26 1.65
CA VAL A 36 -6.71 9.15 2.19
C VAL A 36 -6.19 10.51 2.64
N LYS A 37 -6.35 11.57 1.84
CA LYS A 37 -5.96 12.95 2.17
C LYS A 37 -6.72 13.46 3.38
N GLU A 38 -8.02 13.14 3.47
CA GLU A 38 -8.85 13.52 4.61
C GLU A 38 -8.38 12.84 5.89
N LEU A 39 -8.24 11.51 5.91
CA LEU A 39 -7.70 10.76 7.05
C LEU A 39 -6.31 11.27 7.43
N ALA A 40 -5.42 11.42 6.44
CA ALA A 40 -4.07 11.92 6.63
C ALA A 40 -4.06 13.31 7.28
N SER A 41 -5.02 14.20 6.95
CA SER A 41 -5.14 15.52 7.57
C SER A 41 -5.47 15.48 9.07
N PHE A 42 -6.08 14.38 9.54
CA PHE A 42 -6.42 14.17 10.96
C PHE A 42 -5.30 13.47 11.75
N CYS A 43 -4.37 12.81 11.05
CA CYS A 43 -3.28 12.07 11.67
C CYS A 43 -2.13 12.99 12.13
N GLY A 44 -1.58 12.70 13.31
CA GLY A 44 -0.30 13.28 13.77
C GLY A 44 -0.36 14.71 14.33
N ASN A 45 0.81 15.20 14.77
CA ASN A 45 1.01 16.49 15.44
C ASN A 45 2.35 17.10 15.00
N PRO A 46 2.44 18.39 14.64
CA PRO A 46 1.50 19.21 13.88
C PRO A 46 1.91 19.26 12.39
N GLY A 47 1.02 18.85 11.49
CA GLY A 47 1.29 18.88 10.03
C GLY A 47 0.38 18.00 9.18
N GLY A 48 -0.30 17.03 9.81
CA GLY A 48 -0.99 15.97 9.06
C GLY A 48 0.01 14.98 8.50
N LEU A 49 -0.49 13.88 7.98
CA LEU A 49 0.24 13.11 6.99
C LEU A 49 -0.08 13.64 5.58
N GLN A 50 0.78 13.35 4.61
CA GLN A 50 0.57 13.70 3.20
C GLN A 50 0.95 12.54 2.30
N LEU A 51 0.38 12.53 1.09
CA LEU A 51 0.83 11.66 0.01
C LEU A 51 2.24 12.06 -0.42
N VAL A 52 3.19 11.13 -0.35
CA VAL A 52 4.60 11.38 -0.68
C VAL A 52 5.14 10.53 -1.82
N GLY A 53 4.38 9.56 -2.32
CA GLY A 53 4.86 8.75 -3.42
C GLY A 53 3.97 7.58 -3.77
N MET A 54 4.48 6.81 -4.73
CA MET A 54 3.94 5.55 -5.19
C MET A 54 5.01 4.46 -5.08
N VAL A 55 4.57 3.22 -4.97
CA VAL A 55 5.44 2.06 -4.95
C VAL A 55 4.86 0.92 -5.78
N TRP A 56 5.71 0.15 -6.45
CA TRP A 56 5.30 -1.09 -7.11
C TRP A 56 6.33 -2.19 -6.98
N THR A 57 5.91 -3.43 -7.21
CA THR A 57 6.83 -4.56 -7.25
C THR A 57 7.20 -4.95 -8.69
N ASP A 58 8.33 -5.60 -8.84
CA ASP A 58 8.76 -6.32 -10.04
C ASP A 58 9.51 -7.57 -9.61
N LEU A 59 8.75 -8.52 -9.07
CA LEU A 59 9.27 -9.74 -8.46
C LEU A 59 8.90 -10.94 -9.31
N THR A 60 9.89 -11.75 -9.63
CA THR A 60 9.69 -13.05 -10.27
C THR A 60 10.56 -14.06 -9.53
N PRO A 61 9.95 -15.04 -8.85
CA PRO A 61 10.70 -16.07 -8.13
C PRO A 61 11.65 -16.82 -9.05
N ASP A 62 12.85 -17.15 -8.56
CA ASP A 62 13.76 -18.03 -9.28
C ASP A 62 13.14 -19.44 -9.36
N PRO A 63 13.07 -20.05 -10.56
CA PRO A 63 12.58 -21.42 -10.73
C PRO A 63 13.31 -22.47 -9.88
N ASN A 64 14.59 -22.23 -9.57
CA ASN A 64 15.45 -23.17 -8.85
C ASN A 64 15.44 -22.93 -7.33
N ASP A 65 15.24 -21.68 -6.90
CA ASP A 65 15.24 -21.29 -5.49
C ASP A 65 14.10 -20.30 -5.20
N ARG A 66 13.02 -20.79 -4.60
CA ARG A 66 11.84 -19.98 -4.26
C ARG A 66 12.11 -18.88 -3.22
N THR A 67 13.25 -18.92 -2.53
CA THR A 67 13.63 -17.86 -1.58
C THR A 67 14.24 -16.65 -2.29
N LYS A 68 14.61 -16.80 -3.57
CA LYS A 68 15.23 -15.76 -4.38
C LYS A 68 14.33 -15.31 -5.51
N SER A 69 14.56 -14.08 -5.96
CA SER A 69 13.91 -13.50 -7.14
C SER A 69 14.95 -13.16 -8.21
N ILE A 70 14.52 -13.16 -9.47
CA ILE A 70 15.38 -12.87 -10.62
C ILE A 70 15.70 -11.37 -10.68
N CYS A 71 16.98 -11.02 -10.76
CA CYS A 71 17.44 -9.64 -10.96
C CYS A 71 17.15 -9.17 -12.39
N LYS A 72 15.99 -8.54 -12.60
CA LYS A 72 15.59 -8.00 -13.91
C LYS A 72 16.16 -6.61 -14.19
N ARG A 73 16.34 -5.79 -13.15
CA ARG A 73 16.69 -4.37 -13.24
C ARG A 73 18.16 -4.15 -12.89
N HIS A 74 18.98 -3.91 -13.92
CA HIS A 74 20.42 -3.68 -13.77
C HIS A 74 20.96 -2.84 -14.93
N ALA A 75 22.23 -2.46 -14.86
CA ALA A 75 22.89 -1.62 -15.87
C ALA A 75 22.93 -2.19 -17.31
N GLY A 76 22.55 -3.46 -17.49
CA GLY A 76 22.45 -4.12 -18.80
C GLY A 76 21.03 -4.26 -19.31
N SER A 77 20.04 -3.80 -18.54
CA SER A 77 18.62 -3.79 -18.88
C SER A 77 18.07 -2.37 -18.73
N TYR A 78 17.30 -2.10 -17.67
CA TYR A 78 16.77 -0.80 -17.32
C TYR A 78 16.52 -0.73 -15.82
N PHE A 79 16.46 0.49 -15.26
CA PHE A 79 16.11 0.72 -13.86
C PHE A 79 14.63 1.03 -13.69
N LEU A 80 14.14 2.03 -14.42
CA LEU A 80 12.72 2.26 -14.69
C LEU A 80 12.48 2.19 -16.18
N SER A 81 11.38 1.56 -16.58
CA SER A 81 10.97 1.52 -17.97
C SER A 81 10.52 2.91 -18.45
N SER A 82 10.48 3.11 -19.76
CA SER A 82 9.95 4.33 -20.35
C SER A 82 8.49 4.58 -19.93
N GLN A 83 7.64 3.56 -19.93
CA GLN A 83 6.26 3.67 -19.48
C GLN A 83 6.16 4.07 -18.00
N GLU A 84 6.91 3.40 -17.12
CA GLU A 84 6.97 3.72 -15.69
C GLU A 84 7.45 5.14 -15.43
N THR A 85 8.46 5.58 -16.17
CA THR A 85 9.05 6.92 -16.04
C THR A 85 8.06 8.01 -16.47
N LEU A 86 7.36 7.80 -17.58
CA LEU A 86 6.33 8.73 -18.05
C LEU A 86 5.13 8.75 -17.12
N PHE A 87 4.76 7.60 -16.54
CA PHE A 87 3.72 7.50 -15.51
C PHE A 87 4.09 8.29 -14.24
N ALA A 88 5.31 8.08 -13.71
CA ALA A 88 5.82 8.83 -12.56
C ALA A 88 5.84 10.35 -12.84
N ALA A 89 6.27 10.75 -14.03
CA ALA A 89 6.26 12.15 -14.47
C ALA A 89 4.84 12.75 -14.53
N ALA A 90 3.86 12.00 -15.06
CA ALA A 90 2.47 12.41 -15.11
C ALA A 90 1.87 12.60 -13.71
N VAL A 91 2.14 11.66 -12.80
CA VAL A 91 1.65 11.75 -11.41
C VAL A 91 2.34 12.88 -10.64
N GLN A 92 3.66 13.08 -10.82
CA GLN A 92 4.36 14.23 -10.26
C GLN A 92 3.75 15.55 -10.73
N ARG A 93 3.31 15.65 -12.00
CA ARG A 93 2.60 16.83 -12.51
C ARG A 93 1.25 17.08 -11.85
N LYS A 94 0.50 16.02 -11.56
CA LYS A 94 -0.76 16.12 -10.81
C LYS A 94 -0.55 16.60 -9.36
N HIS A 95 0.67 16.53 -8.82
CA HIS A 95 1.01 16.91 -7.44
C HIS A 95 2.12 17.96 -7.38
N PRO A 96 1.85 19.21 -7.80
CA PRO A 96 2.84 20.27 -7.81
C PRO A 96 3.22 20.71 -6.39
N LEU A 97 4.50 21.00 -6.18
CA LEU A 97 4.98 21.61 -4.94
C LEU A 97 4.72 23.12 -4.95
N ALA A 98 3.89 23.60 -4.03
CA ALA A 98 3.70 25.03 -3.79
C ALA A 98 4.98 25.67 -3.23
N THR A 99 5.45 26.75 -3.86
CA THR A 99 6.65 27.48 -3.42
C THR A 99 6.62 28.95 -3.83
N ARG A 100 7.03 29.81 -2.90
CA ARG A 100 7.18 31.26 -3.15
C ARG A 100 8.40 31.61 -4.00
N ALA A 101 9.32 30.65 -4.17
CA ALA A 101 10.54 30.85 -4.96
C ALA A 101 10.29 30.72 -6.47
N SER A 102 9.12 30.22 -6.88
CA SER A 102 8.72 30.12 -8.29
C SER A 102 7.81 31.30 -8.67
N PRO A 103 8.01 31.94 -9.83
CA PRO A 103 7.10 32.98 -10.33
C PRO A 103 5.66 32.49 -10.51
N SER A 104 5.46 31.21 -10.83
CA SER A 104 4.12 30.60 -10.96
C SER A 104 3.51 30.17 -9.62
N GLY A 105 4.23 30.31 -8.51
CA GLY A 105 3.80 29.84 -7.19
C GLY A 105 3.95 28.32 -6.98
N VAL A 106 4.34 27.56 -8.01
CA VAL A 106 4.58 26.11 -7.97
C VAL A 106 5.85 25.74 -8.72
N PHE A 107 6.55 24.70 -8.28
CA PHE A 107 7.74 24.20 -8.98
C PHE A 107 8.03 22.74 -8.64
N GLY A 108 8.05 21.88 -9.65
CA GLY A 108 8.33 20.45 -9.49
C GLY A 108 7.33 19.73 -8.60
N SER A 109 7.75 18.58 -8.10
CA SER A 109 7.00 17.74 -7.16
C SER A 109 7.94 17.11 -6.14
N ARG A 110 7.40 16.67 -5.01
CA ARG A 110 8.11 15.89 -3.99
C ARG A 110 7.74 14.41 -4.00
N LEU A 111 6.85 14.00 -4.91
CA LEU A 111 6.45 12.61 -5.01
C LEU A 111 7.63 11.75 -5.44
N VAL A 112 7.89 10.70 -4.67
CA VAL A 112 8.88 9.68 -4.97
C VAL A 112 8.21 8.45 -5.58
N THR A 113 8.95 7.73 -6.42
CA THR A 113 8.55 6.46 -7.00
C THR A 113 9.50 5.39 -6.49
N ALA A 114 8.98 4.40 -5.77
CA ALA A 114 9.75 3.26 -5.28
C ALA A 114 9.42 2.00 -6.07
N VAL A 115 10.42 1.17 -6.33
CA VAL A 115 10.27 -0.12 -6.98
C VAL A 115 10.88 -1.21 -6.12
N LEU A 116 10.12 -2.23 -5.79
CA LEU A 116 10.61 -3.44 -5.13
C LEU A 116 10.99 -4.45 -6.20
N SER A 117 12.28 -4.67 -6.39
CA SER A 117 12.83 -5.63 -7.35
C SER A 117 13.93 -6.46 -6.70
N ALA A 118 14.33 -7.55 -7.33
CA ALA A 118 15.46 -8.33 -6.86
C ALA A 118 16.80 -7.63 -7.16
N ASP A 119 17.71 -7.65 -6.19
CA ASP A 119 19.10 -7.25 -6.37
C ASP A 119 19.93 -8.34 -7.08
N LYS A 120 21.23 -8.10 -7.25
CA LYS A 120 22.15 -9.05 -7.92
C LYS A 120 22.29 -10.39 -7.20
N ASP A 121 22.01 -10.43 -5.89
CA ASP A 121 22.09 -11.63 -5.06
C ASP A 121 20.76 -12.40 -5.00
N GLY A 122 19.71 -11.82 -5.60
CA GLY A 122 18.35 -12.33 -5.66
C GLY A 122 17.49 -11.97 -4.45
N ALA A 123 17.98 -11.10 -3.56
CA ALA A 123 17.23 -10.59 -2.43
C ALA A 123 16.31 -9.44 -2.86
N ILE A 124 15.17 -9.30 -2.18
CA ILE A 124 14.22 -8.21 -2.44
C ILE A 124 14.84 -6.90 -1.94
N ALA A 125 15.02 -5.95 -2.84
CA ALA A 125 15.54 -4.62 -2.57
C ALA A 125 14.53 -3.55 -3.00
N VAL A 126 14.60 -2.39 -2.35
CA VAL A 126 13.83 -1.20 -2.73
C VAL A 126 14.77 -0.30 -3.51
N GLU A 127 14.33 0.23 -4.64
CA GLU A 127 15.04 1.30 -5.34
C GLU A 127 14.08 2.49 -5.48
N ALA A 128 14.57 3.70 -5.25
CA ALA A 128 13.75 4.91 -5.25
C ALA A 128 14.22 5.91 -6.30
N TYR A 129 13.27 6.47 -7.02
CA TYR A 129 13.49 7.35 -8.14
C TYR A 129 12.52 8.54 -8.10
N MET A 130 12.88 9.59 -8.84
CA MET A 130 11.96 10.66 -9.24
C MET A 130 12.17 10.92 -10.74
N ALA A 131 11.08 11.23 -11.44
CA ALA A 131 11.18 11.80 -12.77
C ALA A 131 11.68 13.24 -12.68
N SER A 132 12.54 13.63 -13.63
CA SER A 132 13.05 14.98 -13.72
C SER A 132 11.95 15.97 -14.10
N GLU A 133 12.13 17.24 -13.73
CA GLU A 133 11.20 18.30 -14.13
C GLU A 133 11.07 18.43 -15.66
N GLN A 134 12.14 18.09 -16.39
CA GLN A 134 12.11 18.04 -17.85
C GLN A 134 11.22 16.91 -18.36
N ALA A 135 11.24 15.73 -17.72
CA ALA A 135 10.35 14.63 -18.05
C ALA A 135 8.88 15.01 -17.83
N ALA A 136 8.58 15.61 -16.67
CA ALA A 136 7.27 16.14 -16.32
C ALA A 136 6.75 17.15 -17.36
N ALA A 137 7.60 18.09 -17.78
CA ALA A 137 7.24 19.07 -18.81
C ALA A 137 7.04 18.45 -20.20
N MET A 138 7.85 17.44 -20.58
CA MET A 138 7.70 16.75 -21.87
C MET A 138 6.43 15.90 -21.94
N VAL A 139 6.02 15.30 -20.82
CA VAL A 139 4.75 14.56 -20.71
C VAL A 139 3.57 15.52 -20.80
N GLU A 140 3.61 16.64 -20.07
CA GLU A 140 2.57 17.67 -20.12
C GLU A 140 2.42 18.29 -21.51
N ALA A 141 3.52 18.52 -22.21
CA ALA A 141 3.54 19.02 -23.58
C ALA A 141 3.25 17.94 -24.64
N ASP A 142 2.95 16.70 -24.21
CA ASP A 142 2.62 15.58 -25.09
C ASP A 142 3.69 15.32 -26.18
N MET A 143 4.97 15.47 -25.82
CA MET A 143 6.12 15.39 -26.74
C MET A 143 6.73 13.99 -26.85
N VAL A 144 6.51 13.14 -25.85
CA VAL A 144 7.19 11.85 -25.71
C VAL A 144 6.19 10.71 -25.51
N GLU A 145 6.58 9.50 -25.92
CA GLU A 145 5.84 8.26 -25.67
C GLU A 145 6.77 7.12 -25.26
N ALA A 146 6.18 6.14 -24.58
CA ALA A 146 6.87 4.91 -24.25
C ALA A 146 7.25 4.15 -25.54
N SER A 147 8.45 3.59 -25.55
CA SER A 147 8.93 2.75 -26.66
C SER A 147 8.66 1.28 -26.36
N VAL A 148 8.80 0.43 -27.38
CA VAL A 148 8.82 -1.04 -27.23
C VAL A 148 10.03 -1.49 -26.41
N ASP A 149 11.16 -0.79 -26.56
CA ASP A 149 12.33 -1.00 -25.71
C ASP A 149 12.16 -0.18 -24.41
N PRO A 150 12.11 -0.84 -23.22
CA PRO A 150 11.88 -0.15 -21.96
C PRO A 150 13.01 0.82 -21.59
N GLY A 151 14.22 0.65 -22.12
CA GLY A 151 15.36 1.53 -21.83
C GLY A 151 15.37 2.86 -22.58
N VAL A 152 14.45 3.07 -23.52
CA VAL A 152 14.41 4.26 -24.38
C VAL A 152 13.02 4.90 -24.44
N VAL A 153 13.00 6.22 -24.58
CA VAL A 153 11.80 7.03 -24.77
C VAL A 153 11.77 7.52 -26.20
N ARG A 154 10.61 7.43 -26.86
CA ARG A 154 10.42 7.92 -28.22
C ARG A 154 9.92 9.36 -28.19
N VAL A 155 10.50 10.20 -29.06
CA VAL A 155 9.97 11.54 -29.34
C VAL A 155 8.87 11.39 -30.39
N LYS A 156 7.69 11.93 -30.10
CA LYS A 156 6.55 11.85 -31.03
C LYS A 156 6.86 12.59 -32.33
N GLU A 157 6.12 12.27 -33.37
CA GLU A 157 6.15 13.01 -34.62
C GLU A 157 5.25 14.25 -34.54
N GLU A 158 5.60 15.28 -35.31
CA GLU A 158 4.81 16.50 -35.42
C GLU A 158 3.45 16.15 -36.07
N GLY A 159 2.38 16.64 -35.44
CA GLY A 159 1.00 16.39 -35.87
C GLY A 159 0.17 17.66 -35.84
N PRO A 160 -1.08 17.62 -36.33
CA PRO A 160 -1.96 18.79 -36.30
C PRO A 160 -2.19 19.24 -34.86
N GLY A 161 -1.68 20.42 -34.51
CA GLY A 161 -1.79 21.01 -33.17
C GLY A 161 -0.69 20.63 -32.17
N ARG A 162 0.28 19.76 -32.55
CA ARG A 162 1.40 19.36 -31.68
C ARG A 162 2.73 19.86 -32.26
N TYR A 163 3.32 20.87 -31.62
CA TYR A 163 4.64 21.37 -31.95
C TYR A 163 5.71 20.67 -31.11
N ILE A 164 6.67 20.03 -31.76
CA ILE A 164 7.78 19.35 -31.09
C ILE A 164 9.08 20.04 -31.50
N PRO A 165 9.75 20.79 -30.61
CA PRO A 165 11.02 21.41 -30.93
C PRO A 165 12.12 20.36 -31.22
N GLU A 166 13.28 20.83 -31.68
CA GLU A 166 14.47 19.98 -31.69
C GLU A 166 14.91 19.67 -30.26
N VAL A 167 14.89 18.37 -29.91
CA VAL A 167 15.30 17.88 -28.61
C VAL A 167 16.70 17.29 -28.73
N PHE A 168 17.60 17.72 -27.85
CA PHE A 168 18.96 17.21 -27.76
C PHE A 168 19.25 16.76 -26.34
N TYR A 169 20.07 15.72 -26.20
CA TYR A 169 20.60 15.29 -24.92
C TYR A 169 22.13 15.33 -24.95
N ARG A 170 22.74 15.52 -23.77
CA ARG A 170 24.19 15.63 -23.61
C ARG A 170 24.71 14.44 -22.83
N TYR A 171 25.82 13.87 -23.29
CA TYR A 171 26.50 12.78 -22.59
C TYR A 171 28.01 13.01 -22.59
N ARG A 172 28.69 12.43 -21.60
CA ARG A 172 30.16 12.38 -21.57
C ARG A 172 30.62 11.12 -22.25
N ASN A 173 31.46 11.26 -23.26
CA ASN A 173 32.07 10.11 -23.93
C ASN A 173 33.24 9.54 -23.11
N GLU A 174 33.82 8.45 -23.60
CA GLU A 174 34.97 7.76 -23.00
C GLU A 174 36.20 8.65 -22.81
N TYR A 175 36.29 9.76 -23.54
CA TYR A 175 37.36 10.75 -23.46
C TYR A 175 37.04 11.92 -22.51
N GLY A 176 35.95 11.83 -21.75
CA GLY A 176 35.51 12.86 -20.81
C GLY A 176 34.99 14.15 -21.48
N ARG A 177 34.68 14.10 -22.77
CA ARG A 177 34.14 15.26 -23.53
C ARG A 177 32.62 15.21 -23.55
N ASP A 178 32.00 16.38 -23.35
CA ASP A 178 30.57 16.55 -23.51
C ASP A 178 30.20 16.55 -25.00
N VAL A 179 29.36 15.61 -25.41
CA VAL A 179 28.82 15.50 -26.77
C VAL A 179 27.32 15.74 -26.70
N GLN A 180 26.81 16.56 -27.63
CA GLN A 180 25.38 16.79 -27.82
C GLN A 180 24.89 15.90 -28.96
N LYS A 181 23.80 15.16 -28.74
CA LYS A 181 23.19 14.27 -29.73
C LYS A 181 21.70 14.55 -29.86
N SER A 182 21.17 14.42 -31.07
CA SER A 182 19.73 14.53 -31.32
C SER A 182 18.99 13.42 -30.60
N ALA A 183 17.89 13.76 -29.93
CA ALA A 183 17.02 12.83 -29.23
C ALA A 183 15.98 12.19 -30.16
N ARG A 184 15.88 12.63 -31.42
CA ARG A 184 15.02 12.00 -32.43
C ARG A 184 15.74 10.78 -33.04
N PRO A 185 15.06 9.65 -33.27
CA PRO A 185 13.65 9.37 -32.94
C PRO A 185 13.44 8.93 -31.48
N ALA A 186 14.49 8.46 -30.80
CA ALA A 186 14.42 8.01 -29.41
C ALA A 186 15.74 8.31 -28.67
N PHE A 187 15.66 8.40 -27.34
CA PHE A 187 16.79 8.64 -26.45
C PHE A 187 16.69 7.82 -25.16
N PRO A 188 17.78 7.59 -24.42
CA PRO A 188 17.75 6.75 -23.22
C PRO A 188 16.91 7.36 -22.10
N VAL A 189 16.11 6.53 -21.42
CA VAL A 189 15.22 6.95 -20.33
C VAL A 189 15.99 7.45 -19.10
N GLU A 190 17.22 6.99 -18.89
CA GLU A 190 18.05 7.35 -17.74
C GLU A 190 18.28 8.85 -17.59
N TYR A 191 18.27 9.61 -18.69
CA TYR A 191 18.38 11.08 -18.65
C TYR A 191 17.17 11.78 -18.03
N LEU A 192 16.06 11.05 -17.86
CA LEU A 192 14.83 11.54 -17.24
C LEU A 192 14.71 11.14 -15.77
N LEU A 193 15.65 10.35 -15.26
CA LEU A 193 15.57 9.76 -13.93
C LEU A 193 16.53 10.43 -12.96
N ILE A 194 16.07 10.54 -11.71
CA ILE A 194 16.84 11.01 -10.57
C ILE A 194 16.81 9.91 -9.52
N ASN A 195 17.99 9.46 -9.06
CA ASN A 195 18.08 8.45 -8.02
C ASN A 195 17.88 9.08 -6.64
N VAL A 196 17.07 8.43 -5.80
CA VAL A 196 16.80 8.82 -4.42
C VAL A 196 17.33 7.74 -3.47
N THR A 197 18.05 8.16 -2.43
CA THR A 197 18.51 7.24 -1.39
C THR A 197 17.36 6.83 -0.49
N HIS A 198 17.29 5.55 -0.14
CA HIS A 198 16.29 4.99 0.77
C HIS A 198 16.97 4.37 2.01
N GLY A 199 16.18 4.06 3.03
CA GLY A 199 16.66 3.37 4.23
C GLY A 199 15.64 3.34 5.36
N PHE A 200 15.88 2.46 6.33
CA PHE A 200 15.03 2.33 7.51
C PHE A 200 15.68 3.02 8.73
N PRO A 201 14.87 3.62 9.63
CA PRO A 201 15.39 4.18 10.86
C PRO A 201 15.93 3.08 11.78
N ILE A 202 17.03 3.36 12.49
CA ILE A 202 17.64 2.43 13.45
C ILE A 202 16.68 2.14 14.61
N ASN A 203 16.02 3.18 15.11
CA ASN A 203 14.99 3.09 16.16
C ASN A 203 13.65 3.53 15.56
N PRO A 204 12.83 2.60 15.04
CA PRO A 204 11.55 2.94 14.43
C PRO A 204 10.57 3.49 15.47
N SER A 205 9.89 4.58 15.12
CA SER A 205 8.81 5.17 15.91
C SER A 205 7.65 5.51 14.95
N PRO A 206 6.94 4.48 14.45
CA PRO A 206 5.88 4.67 13.46
C PRO A 206 4.66 5.36 14.09
N VAL A 207 3.87 6.04 13.26
CA VAL A 207 2.58 6.61 13.66
C VAL A 207 1.57 5.51 13.96
N PHE A 208 1.52 4.49 13.09
CA PHE A 208 0.61 3.35 13.18
C PHE A 208 1.34 2.18 13.82
N ARG A 209 0.74 1.60 14.86
CA ARG A 209 1.34 0.53 15.67
C ARG A 209 0.82 -0.85 15.35
N SER A 210 -0.28 -0.94 14.61
CA SER A 210 -0.90 -2.19 14.19
C SER A 210 -0.96 -2.28 12.67
N ASN A 211 -0.85 -3.52 12.19
CA ASN A 211 -1.04 -3.96 10.81
C ASN A 211 -1.96 -5.19 10.77
N SER A 212 -2.89 -5.28 11.72
CA SER A 212 -3.72 -6.47 11.95
C SER A 212 -4.96 -6.50 11.07
N PHE A 213 -5.39 -5.35 10.53
CA PHE A 213 -6.59 -5.25 9.73
C PHE A 213 -6.31 -5.56 8.25
N ALA A 214 -7.32 -6.08 7.54
CA ALA A 214 -7.21 -6.39 6.12
C ALA A 214 -6.98 -5.12 5.29
N ILE A 215 -6.06 -5.20 4.33
CA ILE A 215 -5.75 -4.10 3.40
C ILE A 215 -6.90 -3.96 2.37
N GLU A 216 -7.24 -2.72 2.01
CA GLU A 216 -8.27 -2.41 1.03
C GLU A 216 -8.00 -3.01 -0.36
N ASN A 217 -9.06 -3.17 -1.16
CA ASN A 217 -8.99 -3.66 -2.55
C ASN A 217 -8.36 -5.05 -2.71
N ARG A 218 -8.31 -5.85 -1.63
CA ARG A 218 -7.86 -7.24 -1.63
C ARG A 218 -8.99 -8.25 -1.43
N SER A 219 -10.18 -7.98 -1.97
CA SER A 219 -11.41 -8.75 -1.74
C SER A 219 -11.27 -10.26 -2.02
N LEU A 220 -10.37 -10.65 -2.93
CA LEU A 220 -10.10 -12.06 -3.27
C LEU A 220 -9.21 -12.79 -2.26
N LEU A 221 -8.44 -12.06 -1.45
CA LEU A 221 -7.50 -12.60 -0.47
C LEU A 221 -8.01 -12.38 0.96
N GLU A 222 -8.33 -11.13 1.29
CA GLU A 222 -8.65 -10.67 2.63
C GLU A 222 -9.79 -9.63 2.55
N PRO A 223 -11.06 -10.03 2.75
CA PRO A 223 -12.18 -9.10 2.72
C PRO A 223 -12.20 -8.21 3.98
N GLN A 224 -12.45 -6.92 3.79
CA GLN A 224 -12.71 -6.00 4.90
C GLN A 224 -14.17 -6.16 5.35
N GLU A 225 -14.36 -6.63 6.58
CA GLU A 225 -15.69 -6.85 7.15
C GLU A 225 -15.83 -6.20 8.53
N LEU A 226 -17.00 -5.60 8.77
CA LEU A 226 -17.37 -5.06 10.08
C LEU A 226 -17.39 -6.17 11.15
N SER A 227 -17.77 -7.39 10.79
CA SER A 227 -17.80 -8.57 11.67
C SER A 227 -16.45 -8.81 12.35
N THR A 228 -15.34 -8.63 11.62
CA THR A 228 -13.98 -8.79 12.12
C THR A 228 -13.65 -7.72 13.16
N ILE A 229 -14.00 -6.47 12.91
CA ILE A 229 -13.78 -5.36 13.86
C ILE A 229 -14.52 -5.61 15.16
N LEU A 230 -15.80 -5.99 15.08
CA LEU A 230 -16.62 -6.25 16.27
C LEU A 230 -16.06 -7.42 17.08
N ARG A 231 -15.67 -8.51 16.42
CA ARG A 231 -15.07 -9.68 17.06
C ARG A 231 -13.75 -9.33 17.75
N ASP A 232 -12.86 -8.60 17.09
CA ASP A 232 -11.54 -8.29 17.61
C ASP A 232 -11.64 -7.32 18.79
N LEU A 233 -12.49 -6.29 18.71
CA LEU A 233 -12.78 -5.38 19.82
C LEU A 233 -13.37 -6.12 21.03
N HIS A 234 -14.25 -7.10 20.80
CA HIS A 234 -14.79 -7.94 21.86
C HIS A 234 -13.70 -8.80 22.52
N GLN A 235 -12.85 -9.46 21.73
CA GLN A 235 -11.75 -10.29 22.24
C GLN A 235 -10.72 -9.48 23.04
N LEU A 236 -10.50 -8.22 22.65
CA LEU A 236 -9.63 -7.30 23.37
C LEU A 236 -10.26 -6.74 24.66
N GLY A 237 -11.54 -7.02 24.93
CA GLY A 237 -12.24 -6.53 26.11
C GLY A 237 -12.55 -5.03 26.04
N ALA A 238 -12.75 -4.48 24.83
CA ALA A 238 -13.00 -3.05 24.63
C ALA A 238 -14.28 -2.54 25.33
N THR A 239 -15.14 -3.44 25.76
CA THR A 239 -16.39 -3.14 26.47
C THR A 239 -16.21 -2.81 27.96
N ASP A 240 -15.08 -3.21 28.58
CA ASP A 240 -14.78 -2.91 29.99
C ASP A 240 -13.35 -2.37 30.14
N LEU A 241 -13.18 -1.09 29.82
CA LEU A 241 -11.90 -0.38 29.77
C LEU A 241 -11.44 0.16 31.13
N ARG A 242 -11.61 -0.61 32.21
CA ARG A 242 -11.17 -0.21 33.57
C ARG A 242 -9.67 -0.32 33.76
N ASP A 243 -9.03 -1.28 33.07
CA ASP A 243 -7.59 -1.48 33.16
C ASP A 243 -6.86 -0.71 32.05
N SER A 244 -5.87 0.07 32.47
CA SER A 244 -4.94 0.79 31.60
C SER A 244 -4.26 -0.12 30.57
N THR A 245 -4.00 -1.39 30.89
CA THR A 245 -3.36 -2.33 29.95
C THR A 245 -4.29 -2.71 28.80
N THR A 246 -5.58 -2.92 29.09
CA THR A 246 -6.63 -3.20 28.09
C THR A 246 -6.84 -1.99 27.19
N VAL A 247 -6.87 -0.79 27.77
CA VAL A 247 -6.97 0.48 27.01
C VAL A 247 -5.84 0.59 26.00
N LEU A 248 -4.59 0.35 26.40
CA LEU A 248 -3.44 0.41 25.50
C LEU A 248 -3.54 -0.61 24.35
N LYS A 249 -3.96 -1.85 24.64
CA LYS A 249 -4.16 -2.88 23.60
C LYS A 249 -5.22 -2.48 22.58
N VAL A 250 -6.34 -1.94 23.03
CA VAL A 250 -7.41 -1.45 22.13
C VAL A 250 -6.91 -0.28 21.31
N MET A 251 -6.16 0.65 21.92
CA MET A 251 -5.58 1.76 21.18
C MET A 251 -4.58 1.28 20.13
N ASP A 252 -3.76 0.28 20.45
CA ASP A 252 -2.79 -0.29 19.49
C ASP A 252 -3.50 -0.96 18.32
N TYR A 253 -4.56 -1.73 18.57
CA TYR A 253 -5.41 -2.28 17.53
C TYR A 253 -6.02 -1.19 16.62
N LEU A 254 -6.57 -0.13 17.22
CA LEU A 254 -7.14 1.00 16.48
C LEU A 254 -6.08 1.86 15.76
N SER A 255 -4.80 1.71 16.09
CA SER A 255 -3.67 2.40 15.46
C SER A 255 -3.23 1.69 14.17
N ASP A 256 -4.18 1.42 13.29
CA ASP A 256 -4.00 0.76 11.99
C ASP A 256 -4.59 1.66 10.90
N PHE A 257 -3.80 2.01 9.88
CA PHE A 257 -4.23 2.94 8.84
C PHE A 257 -5.41 2.41 8.02
N HIS A 258 -5.40 1.11 7.68
CA HIS A 258 -6.44 0.49 6.85
C HIS A 258 -7.76 0.38 7.59
N LEU A 259 -7.69 0.09 8.90
CA LEU A 259 -8.86 0.13 9.77
C LEU A 259 -9.46 1.54 9.84
N LEU A 260 -8.63 2.56 10.08
CA LEU A 260 -9.09 3.95 10.15
C LEU A 260 -9.66 4.45 8.82
N LEU A 261 -9.16 3.96 7.69
CA LEU A 261 -9.69 4.25 6.36
C LEU A 261 -11.05 3.58 6.12
N PHE A 262 -11.25 2.37 6.63
CA PHE A 262 -12.50 1.62 6.51
C PHE A 262 -13.59 2.11 7.47
N LEU A 263 -13.25 2.58 8.67
CA LEU A 263 -14.23 2.94 9.72
C LEU A 263 -15.37 3.88 9.24
N PRO A 264 -15.14 4.96 8.48
CA PRO A 264 -16.21 5.84 8.01
C PRO A 264 -17.27 5.12 7.15
N SER A 265 -16.86 4.11 6.37
CA SER A 265 -17.76 3.32 5.50
C SER A 265 -18.80 2.51 6.29
N THR A 266 -18.54 2.25 7.57
CA THR A 266 -19.45 1.50 8.44
C THR A 266 -20.65 2.34 8.89
N GLY A 267 -20.55 3.67 8.82
CA GLY A 267 -21.60 4.59 9.27
C GLY A 267 -21.89 4.56 10.79
N MET A 268 -21.06 3.88 11.60
CA MET A 268 -21.31 3.70 13.04
C MET A 268 -20.86 4.89 13.90
N LEU A 269 -19.90 5.67 13.41
CA LEU A 269 -19.29 6.77 14.14
C LEU A 269 -19.61 8.08 13.43
N GLY A 270 -19.98 9.11 14.20
CA GLY A 270 -20.08 10.46 13.67
C GLY A 270 -18.69 11.01 13.33
N GLU A 271 -18.66 12.03 12.48
CA GLU A 271 -17.42 12.68 12.01
C GLU A 271 -16.57 13.21 13.16
N ARG A 272 -17.21 13.72 14.22
CA ARG A 272 -16.52 14.25 15.41
C ARG A 272 -15.87 13.13 16.22
N GLU A 273 -16.57 12.03 16.49
CA GLU A 273 -16.01 10.90 17.22
C GLU A 273 -14.88 10.24 16.44
N TYR A 274 -15.07 10.05 15.13
CA TYR A 274 -14.03 9.51 14.25
C TYR A 274 -12.74 10.35 14.30
N LYS A 275 -12.85 11.67 14.16
CA LYS A 275 -11.70 12.58 14.28
C LYS A 275 -10.99 12.48 15.63
N ASN A 276 -11.74 12.31 16.72
CA ASN A 276 -11.17 12.15 18.06
C ASN A 276 -10.43 10.82 18.20
N ILE A 277 -10.96 9.72 17.64
CA ILE A 277 -10.30 8.41 17.59
C ILE A 277 -8.97 8.52 16.83
N VAL A 278 -9.00 9.06 15.60
CA VAL A 278 -7.79 9.20 14.76
C VAL A 278 -6.72 10.01 15.49
N LYS A 279 -7.09 11.14 16.10
CA LYS A 279 -6.16 11.96 16.89
C LYS A 279 -5.63 11.23 18.10
N ALA A 280 -6.46 10.48 18.82
CA ALA A 280 -6.04 9.72 19.99
C ALA A 280 -5.03 8.62 19.59
N VAL A 281 -5.28 7.86 18.53
CA VAL A 281 -4.44 6.69 18.18
C VAL A 281 -3.16 7.06 17.42
N THR A 282 -3.09 8.26 16.83
CA THR A 282 -1.89 8.78 16.13
C THR A 282 -1.07 9.78 16.93
N ALA A 283 -1.54 10.15 18.13
CA ALA A 283 -0.84 11.05 19.03
C ALA A 283 0.44 10.40 19.63
N PRO A 284 1.43 11.23 20.02
CA PRO A 284 2.57 10.75 20.79
C PRO A 284 2.16 10.14 22.13
N ASP A 285 3.00 9.26 22.69
CA ASP A 285 2.70 8.43 23.87
C ASP A 285 2.23 9.24 25.10
N ASP A 286 2.77 10.44 25.30
CA ASP A 286 2.47 11.31 26.45
C ASP A 286 1.05 11.90 26.42
N GLN A 287 0.43 11.96 25.24
CA GLN A 287 -0.89 12.56 25.03
C GLN A 287 -1.97 11.51 24.71
N ARG A 288 -1.56 10.35 24.19
CA ARG A 288 -2.44 9.30 23.67
C ARG A 288 -3.54 8.88 24.66
N LEU A 289 -3.17 8.58 25.90
CA LEU A 289 -4.10 8.10 26.94
C LEU A 289 -5.16 9.17 27.29
N LYS A 290 -4.74 10.42 27.46
CA LYS A 290 -5.64 11.54 27.79
C LYS A 290 -6.67 11.79 26.68
N LEU A 291 -6.24 11.67 25.42
CA LEU A 291 -7.14 11.81 24.28
C LEU A 291 -8.11 10.62 24.18
N MET A 292 -7.63 9.41 24.47
CA MET A 292 -8.48 8.21 24.49
C MET A 292 -9.55 8.27 25.59
N GLU A 293 -9.25 8.83 26.77
CA GLU A 293 -10.25 9.06 27.83
C GLU A 293 -11.42 9.92 27.33
N GLY A 294 -11.15 10.93 26.50
CA GLY A 294 -12.20 11.73 25.87
C GLY A 294 -13.05 10.93 24.88
N VAL A 295 -12.42 10.04 24.11
CA VAL A 295 -13.09 9.14 23.16
C VAL A 295 -13.99 8.15 23.91
N MET A 296 -13.50 7.53 24.98
CA MET A 296 -14.25 6.53 25.76
C MET A 296 -15.52 7.10 26.38
N ASN A 297 -15.51 8.38 26.75
CA ASN A 297 -16.66 9.07 27.33
C ASN A 297 -17.65 9.61 26.27
N SER A 298 -17.39 9.42 24.98
CA SER A 298 -18.28 9.88 23.91
C SER A 298 -19.43 8.91 23.64
N ASP A 299 -20.59 9.46 23.28
CA ASP A 299 -21.80 8.69 22.97
C ASP A 299 -21.59 7.73 21.78
N GLY A 300 -20.79 8.13 20.78
CA GLY A 300 -20.46 7.28 19.64
C GLY A 300 -19.62 6.07 20.02
N TRP A 301 -18.67 6.22 20.95
CA TRP A 301 -17.91 5.08 21.47
C TRP A 301 -18.81 4.11 22.24
N GLN A 302 -19.68 4.62 23.11
CA GLN A 302 -20.63 3.79 23.87
C GLN A 302 -21.58 3.03 22.94
N THR A 303 -22.05 3.68 21.86
CA THR A 303 -22.88 3.03 20.84
C THR A 303 -22.14 1.91 20.13
N LEU A 304 -20.89 2.15 19.71
CA LEU A 304 -20.04 1.12 19.10
C LEU A 304 -19.84 -0.06 20.05
N MET A 305 -19.55 0.19 21.33
CA MET A 305 -19.38 -0.87 22.33
C MET A 305 -20.67 -1.65 22.59
N ALA A 306 -21.85 -1.00 22.55
CA ALA A 306 -23.13 -1.71 22.65
C ALA A 306 -23.32 -2.69 21.49
N VAL A 307 -23.02 -2.26 20.25
CA VAL A 307 -23.08 -3.14 19.07
C VAL A 307 -22.07 -4.28 19.17
N VAL A 308 -20.86 -4.03 19.68
CA VAL A 308 -19.84 -5.07 19.95
C VAL A 308 -20.37 -6.11 20.95
N GLN A 309 -21.07 -5.70 22.01
CA GLN A 309 -21.66 -6.62 22.98
C GLN A 309 -22.77 -7.48 22.37
N GLU A 310 -23.63 -6.90 21.54
CA GLU A 310 -24.73 -7.63 20.90
C GLU A 310 -24.24 -8.62 19.84
N ASN A 311 -23.15 -8.29 19.13
CA ASN A 311 -22.55 -9.14 18.11
C ASN A 311 -21.46 -10.07 18.66
N ALA A 312 -21.24 -10.08 19.97
CA ALA A 312 -20.33 -11.01 20.60
C ALA A 312 -20.80 -12.45 20.32
N PRO A 313 -19.91 -13.36 19.89
CA PRO A 313 -20.29 -14.76 19.77
C PRO A 313 -20.77 -15.22 21.13
N SER A 314 -22.07 -15.52 21.24
CA SER A 314 -22.67 -16.03 22.48
C SER A 314 -21.79 -17.16 22.96
N ALA A 315 -21.20 -17.01 24.15
CA ALA A 315 -20.57 -18.11 24.82
C ALA A 315 -21.62 -19.22 24.87
N ARG A 316 -21.46 -20.27 24.05
CA ARG A 316 -22.24 -21.48 24.22
C ARG A 316 -21.87 -21.96 25.62
N THR A 317 -22.69 -21.60 26.60
CA THR A 317 -22.73 -22.27 27.88
C THR A 317 -22.92 -23.73 27.53
N THR A 318 -21.86 -24.53 27.66
CA THR A 318 -21.97 -25.96 27.82
C THR A 318 -22.71 -26.16 29.14
N GLY A 319 -24.04 -25.99 29.10
CA GLY A 319 -24.91 -26.48 30.16
C GLY A 319 -24.69 -27.98 30.30
N PRO A 320 -24.85 -28.54 31.51
CA PRO A 320 -24.70 -29.97 31.70
C PRO A 320 -25.66 -30.69 30.75
N ARG A 321 -25.12 -31.66 29.99
CA ARG A 321 -25.89 -32.56 29.14
C ARG A 321 -27.07 -33.09 29.96
N ALA A 322 -28.29 -32.70 29.61
CA ALA A 322 -29.47 -33.42 30.02
C ALA A 322 -29.44 -34.77 29.30
N ASP A 323 -29.52 -35.86 30.07
CA ASP A 323 -29.61 -37.22 29.59
C ASP A 323 -30.65 -37.35 28.46
N SER A 324 -30.21 -37.73 27.27
CA SER A 324 -31.09 -38.23 26.21
C SER A 324 -31.12 -39.76 26.27
N PRO A 325 -32.26 -40.41 26.52
CA PRO A 325 -32.37 -41.86 26.53
C PRO A 325 -32.66 -42.35 25.11
N PHE A 326 -31.62 -42.54 24.30
CA PHE A 326 -31.73 -43.28 23.04
C PHE A 326 -30.47 -44.13 22.87
N GLU A 327 -30.48 -45.29 23.52
CA GLU A 327 -29.57 -46.39 23.19
C GLU A 327 -29.98 -46.98 21.83
N ILE A 328 -29.03 -47.03 20.91
CA ILE A 328 -29.19 -47.69 19.60
C ILE A 328 -29.12 -49.22 19.85
N PRO A 329 -30.11 -50.02 19.39
CA PRO A 329 -30.11 -51.46 19.60
C PRO A 329 -28.91 -52.17 18.92
N PRO A 330 -28.33 -53.21 19.54
CA PRO A 330 -27.10 -53.87 19.09
C PRO A 330 -27.25 -54.83 17.88
N GLU A 331 -28.27 -54.67 17.05
CA GLU A 331 -28.54 -55.56 15.90
C GLU A 331 -28.08 -55.01 14.54
N LEU A 332 -27.40 -53.87 14.50
CA LEU A 332 -26.88 -53.25 13.26
C LEU A 332 -25.34 -53.32 13.13
N LEU A 333 -24.66 -54.11 13.96
CA LEU A 333 -23.20 -54.16 14.00
C LEU A 333 -22.53 -55.25 13.15
N ASP A 334 -23.27 -56.16 12.53
CA ASP A 334 -22.66 -57.28 11.79
C ASP A 334 -23.25 -57.46 10.38
N GLU A 335 -22.63 -56.82 9.39
CA GLU A 335 -22.50 -57.42 8.04
C GLU A 335 -21.09 -57.11 7.47
N PRO A 336 -20.30 -58.12 7.05
CA PRO A 336 -18.99 -57.91 6.45
C PRO A 336 -19.05 -58.04 4.92
N MET A 337 -18.59 -57.04 4.16
CA MET A 337 -18.18 -57.25 2.76
C MET A 337 -16.99 -56.38 2.32
N HIS A 338 -15.87 -57.09 2.12
CA HIS A 338 -14.89 -57.04 1.04
C HIS A 338 -13.89 -55.86 0.85
N ASP A 339 -12.62 -56.28 0.94
CA ASP A 339 -11.38 -55.73 0.39
C ASP A 339 -11.52 -54.81 -0.83
N VAL A 340 -11.02 -53.58 -0.69
CA VAL A 340 -10.28 -52.91 -1.76
C VAL A 340 -9.01 -52.26 -1.18
N GLN A 341 -7.92 -52.57 -1.86
CA GLN A 341 -6.50 -52.35 -1.57
C GLN A 341 -6.06 -50.96 -1.10
N ALA A 342 -5.00 -51.01 -0.29
CA ALA A 342 -4.22 -49.90 0.23
C ALA A 342 -3.53 -49.05 -0.85
N THR A 343 -3.65 -47.73 -0.71
CA THR A 343 -2.64 -46.76 -1.17
C THR A 343 -2.45 -45.65 -0.14
N ARG A 344 -1.18 -45.40 0.18
CA ARG A 344 -0.65 -44.48 1.19
C ARG A 344 -1.10 -43.01 0.99
N PRO A 345 -1.12 -42.17 2.05
CA PRO A 345 -1.40 -40.74 1.88
C PRO A 345 -0.15 -40.01 1.35
N CYS A 346 -0.31 -39.29 0.23
CA CYS A 346 0.60 -38.21 -0.14
C CYS A 346 0.20 -36.92 0.60
N PRO A 347 1.18 -36.05 0.92
CA PRO A 347 0.98 -34.90 1.78
C PRO A 347 0.19 -33.80 1.06
N THR A 348 -0.58 -33.10 1.88
CA THR A 348 -1.39 -31.92 1.58
C THR A 348 -0.63 -30.91 0.72
N VAL A 349 -1.17 -30.66 -0.47
CA VAL A 349 -0.75 -29.59 -1.37
C VAL A 349 -1.06 -28.26 -0.67
N LEU A 350 -0.01 -27.56 -0.23
CA LEU A 350 -0.07 -26.13 0.04
C LEU A 350 -0.51 -25.43 -1.24
N SER A 351 -1.69 -24.84 -1.22
CA SER A 351 -2.24 -24.04 -2.30
C SER A 351 -1.38 -22.80 -2.54
N SER A 352 -0.51 -22.94 -3.52
CA SER A 352 -0.09 -21.93 -4.50
C SER A 352 -0.86 -20.61 -4.41
N THR A 353 -0.27 -19.62 -3.77
CA THR A 353 -0.54 -18.21 -4.07
C THR A 353 0.60 -17.70 -4.93
N LYS A 354 0.31 -17.52 -6.23
CA LYS A 354 1.16 -16.76 -7.14
C LYS A 354 1.24 -15.34 -6.58
N GLN A 355 2.41 -14.94 -6.08
CA GLN A 355 2.69 -13.55 -5.78
C GLN A 355 2.87 -12.84 -7.12
N GLY A 356 1.76 -12.31 -7.63
CA GLY A 356 1.75 -11.35 -8.72
C GLY A 356 2.29 -9.99 -8.25
N LEU A 357 2.61 -9.16 -9.23
CA LEU A 357 2.97 -7.76 -9.07
C LEU A 357 1.96 -7.05 -8.15
N ARG A 358 2.42 -6.20 -7.23
CA ARG A 358 1.58 -5.39 -6.35
C ARG A 358 2.00 -3.93 -6.49
N ILE A 359 1.10 -3.07 -6.92
CA ILE A 359 1.25 -1.63 -6.71
C ILE A 359 0.68 -1.27 -5.36
N ALA A 360 1.33 -0.33 -4.70
CA ALA A 360 0.67 0.49 -3.73
C ALA A 360 0.90 1.97 -4.07
N LEU A 361 -0.18 2.65 -4.40
CA LEU A 361 -0.15 3.94 -5.09
C LEU A 361 -0.09 5.12 -4.12
N TYR A 362 -0.38 4.90 -2.83
CA TYR A 362 -0.32 5.97 -1.84
C TYR A 362 0.61 5.61 -0.70
N VAL A 363 1.71 6.34 -0.64
CA VAL A 363 2.63 6.34 0.49
C VAL A 363 2.29 7.57 1.33
N VAL A 364 1.82 7.36 2.56
CA VAL A 364 1.40 8.43 3.48
C VAL A 364 2.51 8.70 4.49
N CYS A 365 2.86 9.96 4.74
CA CYS A 365 4.09 10.36 5.47
C CYS A 365 3.92 11.62 6.32
N ARG A 366 4.71 11.74 7.40
CA ARG A 366 4.85 12.95 8.26
C ARG A 366 5.71 14.07 7.68
#